data_AF-A0A2V8UP12-F1
#
_entry.id   AF-A0A2V8UP12-F1
#
_cell.length_a   1.000
_cell.length_b   1.000
_cell.length_c   1.000
_cell.angle_alpha   90.00
_cell.angle_beta   90.00
_cell.angle_gamma   90.00
#
_symmetry.space_group_name_H-M   'P 1'
#
loop_
_entity.id
_entity.type
_entity.pdbx_description
1 polymer ?
#
loop_
_entity_poly.entity_id
_entity_poly.type
_entity_poly.pdbx_seq_one_letter_code
_entity_poly.pdbx_strand_id
1 'polypeptide(L)'
;MSRDQGRTQVIFCVRGVISPILANLYLHYVLDDWVAAWRKKAARGEMIIVRYADDEVLGFQYREDAERLLEQLRDRLRKFGLELHSGKTRLMEFGR
;
A
#
# COMPACT_ATOMS: atom_id res chain seq x y z
N MET A 1 -26.50 -34.33 29.27
CA MET A 1 -26.39 -33.01 28.61
C MET A 1 -24.91 -32.75 28.32
N SER A 2 -24.45 -33.19 27.15
CA SER A 2 -23.08 -33.03 26.67
C SER A 2 -22.92 -31.62 26.07
N ARG A 3 -22.03 -30.80 26.63
CA ARG A 3 -21.73 -29.48 26.07
C ARG A 3 -20.69 -29.65 24.97
N ASP A 4 -21.17 -29.68 23.74
CA ASP A 4 -20.39 -29.50 22.52
C ASP A 4 -19.78 -28.08 22.56
N GLN A 5 -18.52 -28.00 22.99
CA GLN A 5 -17.75 -26.76 23.00
C GLN A 5 -17.24 -26.54 21.57
N GLY A 6 -17.91 -25.64 20.85
CA GLY A 6 -17.63 -25.28 19.47
C GLY A 6 -16.14 -25.06 19.24
N ARG A 7 -15.53 -25.92 18.40
CA ARG A 7 -14.19 -25.74 17.88
C ARG A 7 -14.15 -24.45 17.06
N THR A 8 -13.71 -23.35 17.66
CA THR A 8 -13.29 -22.16 16.92
C THR A 8 -12.03 -22.52 16.14
N GLN A 9 -12.19 -22.90 14.88
CA GLN A 9 -11.08 -23.14 13.96
C GLN A 9 -10.47 -21.80 13.57
N VAL A 10 -9.39 -21.41 14.25
CA VAL A 10 -8.59 -20.24 13.86
C VAL A 10 -7.66 -20.68 12.72
N ILE A 11 -7.97 -20.23 11.51
CA ILE A 11 -7.08 -20.40 10.36
C ILE A 11 -5.91 -19.42 10.54
N PHE A 12 -4.77 -19.91 11.02
CA PHE A 12 -3.52 -19.16 10.99
C PHE A 12 -2.99 -19.11 9.54
N CYS A 13 -3.40 -18.09 8.78
CA CYS A 13 -2.87 -17.83 7.43
C CYS A 13 -1.40 -17.37 7.42
N VAL A 14 -0.79 -17.06 8.56
CA VAL A 14 0.63 -16.69 8.63
C VAL A 14 1.49 -17.93 8.77
N ARG A 15 1.86 -18.56 7.64
CA ARG A 15 2.78 -19.71 7.59
C ARG A 15 4.25 -19.35 7.93
N GLY A 16 4.48 -18.24 8.63
CA GLY A 16 5.77 -17.76 9.12
C GLY A 16 5.60 -16.42 9.81
N VAL A 17 5.94 -16.36 11.10
CA VAL A 17 5.82 -15.14 11.95
C VAL A 17 6.60 -13.94 11.40
N ILE A 18 7.58 -14.22 10.53
CA ILE A 18 8.47 -13.25 9.90
C ILE A 18 7.88 -12.68 8.58
N SER A 19 6.89 -13.36 7.98
CA SER A 19 6.28 -12.96 6.71
C SER A 19 5.77 -11.51 6.66
N PRO A 20 5.03 -10.98 7.66
CA PRO A 20 4.58 -9.58 7.61
C PRO A 20 5.73 -8.59 7.69
N ILE A 21 6.81 -8.93 8.40
CA ILE A 21 8.00 -8.07 8.51
C ILE A 21 8.75 -8.02 7.18
N LEU A 22 8.94 -9.17 6.52
CA LEU A 22 9.62 -9.23 5.21
C LEU A 22 8.83 -8.54 4.11
N ALA A 23 7.50 -8.72 4.08
CA ALA A 23 6.64 -8.00 3.15
C ALA A 23 6.75 -6.48 3.37
N ASN A 24 6.76 -6.04 4.63
CA ASN A 24 6.89 -4.62 4.94
C ASN A 24 8.25 -4.05 4.54
N LEU A 25 9.34 -4.78 4.78
CA LEU A 25 10.69 -4.37 4.37
C LEU A 25 10.82 -4.27 2.84
N TYR A 26 10.26 -5.25 2.12
CA TYR A 26 10.27 -5.24 0.67
C TYR A 26 9.52 -4.04 0.09
N LEU A 27 8.30 -3.78 0.59
CA LEU A 27 7.50 -2.63 0.19
C LEU A 27 8.18 -1.30 0.55
N HIS A 28 8.93 -1.24 1.66
CA HIS A 28 9.69 -0.04 2.02
C HIS A 28 10.71 0.34 0.95
N TYR A 29 11.51 -0.63 0.49
CA TYR A 29 12.51 -0.38 -0.55
C TYR A 29 11.90 -0.12 -1.93
N VAL A 30 10.85 -0.87 -2.28
CA VAL A 30 10.24 -0.76 -3.61
C VAL A 30 9.45 0.53 -3.75
N LEU A 31 8.78 0.95 -2.68
CA LEU A 31 7.79 2.01 -2.70
C LEU A 31 8.23 3.25 -1.92
N ASP A 32 8.51 3.17 -0.61
CA ASP A 32 8.79 4.37 0.21
C ASP A 32 9.98 5.17 -0.34
N ASP A 33 11.10 4.50 -0.62
CA ASP A 33 12.30 5.15 -1.18
C ASP A 33 12.04 5.77 -2.56
N TRP A 34 11.26 5.07 -3.39
CA TRP A 34 10.91 5.55 -4.73
C TRP A 34 9.98 6.76 -4.67
N VAL A 35 8.95 6.71 -3.83
CA VAL A 35 8.00 7.80 -3.64
C VAL A 35 8.69 9.02 -3.03
N ALA A 36 9.61 8.83 -2.06
CA ALA A 36 10.40 9.92 -1.51
C ALA A 36 11.28 10.61 -2.56
N ALA A 37 11.90 9.84 -3.47
CA ALA A 37 12.66 10.36 -4.59
C ALA A 37 11.76 11.04 -5.63
N TRP A 38 10.58 10.47 -5.91
CA TRP A 38 9.59 11.04 -6.82
C TRP A 38 9.07 12.38 -6.30
N ARG A 39 8.73 12.46 -5.00
CA ARG A 39 8.26 13.69 -4.34
C ARG A 39 9.23 14.84 -4.58
N LYS A 40 10.54 14.61 -4.44
CA LYS A 40 11.57 15.64 -4.66
C LYS A 40 11.71 16.10 -6.13
N LYS A 41 11.32 15.26 -7.09
CA LYS A 41 11.53 15.51 -8.53
C LYS A 41 10.28 15.97 -9.27
N ALA A 42 9.12 15.52 -8.83
CA ALA A 42 7.89 15.56 -9.63
C ALA A 42 6.70 16.18 -8.91
N ALA A 43 6.69 16.25 -7.57
CA ALA A 43 5.60 16.88 -6.84
C ALA A 43 5.70 18.40 -6.96
N ARG A 44 4.63 19.05 -7.44
CA ARG A 44 4.54 20.51 -7.51
C ARG A 44 4.02 21.13 -6.22
N GLY A 45 3.30 20.36 -5.40
CA GLY A 45 2.67 20.79 -4.16
C GLY A 45 2.94 19.86 -2.99
N GLU A 46 2.17 20.04 -1.92
CA GLU A 46 2.26 19.18 -0.74
C GLU A 46 1.79 17.75 -1.05
N MET A 47 2.56 16.79 -0.53
CA MET A 47 2.29 15.36 -0.65
C MET A 47 2.42 14.70 0.72
N ILE A 48 1.37 13.98 1.11
CA ILE A 48 1.32 13.25 2.38
C ILE A 48 1.37 11.76 2.04
N ILE A 49 2.25 11.03 2.72
CA ILE A 49 2.39 9.58 2.59
C ILE A 49 2.07 8.99 3.95
N VAL A 50 1.03 8.17 4.03
CA VAL A 50 0.68 7.41 5.22
C VAL A 50 0.70 5.94 4.84
N ARG A 51 1.54 5.17 5.52
CA ARG A 51 1.65 3.74 5.32
C ARG A 51 1.24 2.99 6.58
N TYR A 52 0.36 2.02 6.44
CA TYR A 52 -0.09 1.12 7.50
C TYR A 52 0.06 -0.33 7.03
N ALA A 53 1.14 -0.99 7.45
CA ALA A 53 1.52 -2.32 6.99
C ALA A 53 1.57 -2.43 5.45
N ASP A 54 0.63 -3.16 4.86
CA ASP A 54 0.45 -3.37 3.42
C ASP A 54 -0.48 -2.36 2.75
N ASP A 55 -1.23 -1.57 3.51
CA ASP A 55 -2.10 -0.52 2.99
C ASP A 55 -1.37 0.84 2.99
N GLU A 56 -1.44 1.54 1.86
CA GLU A 56 -0.81 2.84 1.67
C GLU A 56 -1.82 3.88 1.20
N VAL A 57 -1.73 5.08 1.79
CA VAL A 57 -2.56 6.23 1.46
C VAL A 57 -1.65 7.38 1.07
N LEU A 58 -1.79 7.82 -0.18
CA LEU A 58 -1.04 8.92 -0.76
C LEU A 58 -1.99 10.09 -1.00
N GLY A 59 -1.77 11.19 -0.27
CA GLY A 59 -2.50 12.44 -0.41
C GLY A 59 -1.71 13.42 -1.28
N PHE A 60 -2.39 14.05 -2.24
CA PHE A 60 -1.82 15.05 -3.15
C PHE A 60 -2.64 16.33 -3.10
N GLN A 61 -1.96 17.48 -3.16
CA GLN A 61 -2.61 18.77 -3.35
C GLN A 61 -3.24 18.90 -4.76
N TYR A 62 -2.61 18.33 -5.78
CA TYR A 62 -3.05 18.39 -7.17
C TYR A 62 -3.44 17.02 -7.69
N ARG A 63 -4.62 16.92 -8.33
CA ARG A 63 -5.11 15.68 -8.92
C ARG A 63 -4.21 15.15 -10.04
N GLU A 64 -3.64 16.05 -10.85
CA GLU A 64 -2.71 15.70 -11.92
C GLU A 64 -1.46 14.96 -11.40
N ASP A 65 -0.94 15.40 -10.25
CA ASP A 65 0.20 14.74 -9.59
C ASP A 65 -0.19 13.34 -9.07
N ALA A 66 -1.43 13.19 -8.57
CA ALA A 66 -1.96 11.90 -8.11
C ALA A 66 -2.12 10.90 -9.26
N GLU A 67 -2.70 11.33 -10.38
CA GLU A 67 -2.88 10.49 -11.59
C GLU A 67 -1.52 10.09 -12.18
N ARG A 68 -0.60 11.05 -12.28
CA ARG A 68 0.76 10.83 -12.79
C ARG A 68 1.58 9.91 -11.90
N LEU A 69 1.43 10.00 -10.57
CA LEU A 69 2.08 9.07 -9.66
C LEU A 69 1.46 7.68 -9.76
N LEU A 70 0.13 7.57 -9.83
CA LEU A 70 -0.56 6.29 -9.92
C LEU A 70 -0.12 5.47 -11.14
N GLU A 71 0.00 6.13 -12.30
CA GLU A 71 0.48 5.50 -13.53
C GLU A 71 1.94 5.00 -13.38
N GLN A 72 2.83 5.87 -12.89
CA GLN A 72 4.24 5.50 -12.67
C GLN A 72 4.41 4.43 -11.59
N LEU A 73 3.57 4.44 -10.56
CA LEU A 73 3.58 3.47 -9.48
C LEU A 73 3.16 2.09 -10.00
N ARG A 74 2.14 2.02 -10.87
CA ARG A 74 1.75 0.77 -11.54
C ARG A 74 2.89 0.20 -12.37
N ASP A 75 3.59 1.03 -13.13
CA ASP A 75 4.76 0.60 -13.91
C ASP A 75 5.92 0.16 -13.03
N ARG A 76 6.16 0.88 -11.93
CA ARG A 76 7.17 0.51 -10.94
C ARG A 76 6.85 -0.85 -10.35
N LEU A 77 5.65 -1.04 -9.80
CA LEU A 77 5.24 -2.30 -9.17
C LEU A 77 5.30 -3.48 -10.13
N ARG A 78 4.87 -3.30 -11.39
CA ARG A 78 5.04 -4.33 -12.44
C ARG A 78 6.48 -4.77 -12.62
N LYS A 79 7.47 -3.86 -12.56
CA LYS A 79 8.89 -4.20 -12.65
C LYS A 79 9.38 -5.05 -11.45
N PHE A 80 8.70 -4.94 -10.32
CA PHE A 80 8.99 -5.73 -9.11
C PHE A 80 8.09 -6.97 -8.99
N GLY A 81 7.28 -7.28 -10.02
CA GLY A 81 6.37 -8.43 -10.00
C GLY A 81 5.18 -8.26 -9.06
N LEU A 82 4.90 -7.03 -8.62
CA LEU A 82 3.75 -6.69 -7.79
C LEU A 82 2.63 -6.13 -8.67
N GLU A 83 1.40 -6.54 -8.38
CA GLU A 83 0.21 -6.03 -9.06
C GLU A 83 -0.59 -5.15 -8.09
N LEU A 84 -0.82 -3.90 -8.48
CA LEU A 84 -1.63 -2.98 -7.69
C LEU A 84 -3.10 -3.39 -7.84
N HIS A 85 -3.72 -3.83 -6.74
CA HIS A 85 -5.10 -4.29 -6.76
C HIS A 85 -6.05 -3.11 -7.05
N SER A 86 -6.50 -3.02 -8.30
CA SER A 86 -7.31 -1.92 -8.85
C SER A 86 -8.62 -1.65 -8.11
N GLY A 87 -9.11 -2.60 -7.30
CA GLY A 87 -10.30 -2.46 -6.47
C GLY A 87 -10.13 -1.67 -5.16
N LYS A 88 -8.90 -1.49 -4.66
CA LYS A 88 -8.63 -0.76 -3.40
C LYS A 88 -8.14 0.67 -3.59
N THR A 89 -7.51 0.98 -4.73
CA THR A 89 -6.95 2.30 -4.99
C THR A 89 -8.02 3.26 -5.51
N ARG A 90 -8.78 3.88 -4.60
CA ARG A 90 -9.66 4.99 -4.93
C ARG A 90 -8.93 6.31 -4.75
N LEU A 91 -8.88 7.10 -5.82
CA LEU A 91 -8.50 8.51 -5.74
C LEU A 91 -9.67 9.24 -5.07
N MET A 92 -9.56 9.46 -3.77
CA MET A 92 -10.57 10.17 -2.99
C MET A 92 -10.11 11.62 -2.82
N GLU A 93 -10.93 12.55 -3.28
CA GLU A 93 -10.69 13.98 -3.03
C GLU A 93 -10.99 14.26 -1.56
N PHE A 94 -9.97 14.66 -0.80
CA PHE A 94 -10.15 15.09 0.57
C PHE A 94 -10.56 16.57 0.56
N GLY A 95 -11.87 16.85 0.55
CA GLY A 95 -12.38 18.22 0.66
C GLY A 95 -13.80 18.47 0.14
N ARG A 96 -14.81 18.15 0.94
CA ARG A 96 -15.68 19.13 1.60
C ARG A 96 -16.35 18.50 2.82
#